data_AF-A0A9P9JUH4-F1
#
_entry.id   AF-A0A9P9JUH4-F1
#
_cell.length_a   1.000
_cell.length_b   1.000
_cell.length_c   1.000
_cell.angle_alpha   90.00
_cell.angle_beta   90.00
_cell.angle_gamma   90.00
#
_symmetry.space_group_name_H-M   'P 1'
#
loop_
_entity.id
_entity.type
_entity.pdbx_description
1 polymer ?
#
loop_
_entity_poly.entity_id
_entity_poly.type
_entity_poly.pdbx_seq_one_letter_code
_entity_poly.pdbx_strand_id
1 'polypeptide(L)'
;MGLDSFTYDPDHRVVVCRPCGTCLIPRPKSWKSHLRAKPHRMRGDELRLTIEQLSSYPLRPVDELRQWRVDRKRPCRPIEGLTVYEGYICCTDAECDYCTRRIEKMHDHMPAHGKRASQYTDDRPLWRSCRLQTYFTAKGLIDYFVIDDPSTSPRIGAAGAAGAVSEPPTPGSSLLISPSSQEEGKLFEDLKADIIQASRDLEEKASIVEGIDESRADRVPWLIHTGFPTHLRGLRDTEILSSYALPRSIDPLDDGICSEDDEDDDDHNDDENKGDGTGRAATDLLKDSSQERGPLQVLDQSEL
;
A
#
# COMPACT_ATOMS: atom_id res chain seq x y z
N MET A 1 -26.40 -13.66 5.16
CA MET A 1 -25.22 -14.54 5.04
C MET A 1 -24.90 -15.00 6.44
N GLY A 2 -25.04 -16.29 6.73
CA GLY A 2 -24.97 -16.80 8.10
C GLY A 2 -23.58 -16.72 8.73
N LEU A 3 -23.53 -16.99 10.04
CA LEU A 3 -22.33 -17.08 10.88
C LEU A 3 -21.26 -18.05 10.34
N ASP A 4 -21.65 -18.96 9.45
CA ASP A 4 -20.78 -19.93 8.75
C ASP A 4 -19.67 -19.28 7.90
N SER A 5 -19.78 -17.98 7.66
CA SER A 5 -18.76 -17.18 6.96
C SER A 5 -17.53 -16.86 7.83
N PHE A 6 -17.63 -17.05 9.15
CA PHE A 6 -16.59 -16.72 10.11
C PHE A 6 -16.01 -17.98 10.73
N THR A 7 -14.70 -18.03 10.89
CA THR A 7 -13.99 -19.15 11.54
C THR A 7 -13.15 -18.60 12.67
N TYR A 8 -13.34 -19.16 13.87
CA TYR A 8 -12.50 -18.84 15.01
C TYR A 8 -11.28 -19.76 15.02
N ASP A 9 -10.10 -19.16 15.04
CA ASP A 9 -8.83 -19.86 15.23
C ASP A 9 -8.44 -19.75 16.72
N PRO A 10 -8.44 -20.86 17.48
CA PRO A 10 -8.13 -20.85 18.90
C PRO A 10 -6.65 -20.63 19.20
N ASP A 11 -5.75 -21.00 18.30
CA ASP A 11 -4.29 -20.91 18.49
C ASP A 11 -3.83 -19.44 18.43
N HIS A 12 -4.36 -18.71 17.44
CA HIS A 12 -4.07 -17.30 17.22
C HIS A 12 -5.05 -16.39 17.97
N ARG A 13 -6.19 -16.94 18.44
CA ARG A 13 -7.30 -16.20 19.06
C ARG A 13 -7.81 -15.07 18.17
N VAL A 14 -8.05 -15.40 16.90
CA VAL A 14 -8.56 -14.48 15.88
C VAL A 14 -9.80 -15.05 15.20
N VAL A 15 -10.67 -14.17 14.69
CA VAL A 15 -11.78 -14.57 13.81
C VAL A 15 -11.43 -14.23 12.37
N VAL A 16 -11.41 -15.24 11.53
CA VAL A 16 -11.19 -15.13 10.09
C VAL A 16 -12.53 -14.97 9.39
N CYS A 17 -12.63 -13.94 8.55
CA CYS A 17 -13.73 -13.77 7.62
C CYS A 17 -13.38 -14.44 6.29
N ARG A 18 -13.98 -15.61 5.98
CA ARG A 18 -13.67 -16.36 4.75
C ARG A 18 -13.98 -15.59 3.47
N PRO A 19 -15.12 -14.88 3.34
CA PRO A 19 -15.41 -14.10 2.13
C PRO A 19 -14.43 -12.96 1.86
N CYS A 20 -13.84 -12.39 2.92
CA CYS A 20 -12.87 -11.30 2.77
C CYS A 20 -11.41 -11.80 2.76
N GLY A 21 -11.16 -13.03 3.22
CA GLY A 21 -9.81 -13.58 3.34
C GLY A 21 -8.94 -12.84 4.37
N THR A 22 -9.55 -12.24 5.40
CA THR A 22 -8.90 -11.38 6.41
C THR A 22 -9.43 -11.63 7.82
N CYS A 23 -8.61 -11.38 8.85
CA CYS A 23 -9.07 -11.40 10.23
C CYS A 23 -9.88 -10.15 10.58
N LEU A 24 -10.86 -10.32 11.47
CA LEU A 24 -11.61 -9.22 12.06
C LEU A 24 -10.80 -8.56 13.18
N ILE A 25 -10.58 -7.26 13.06
CA ILE A 25 -9.91 -6.47 14.10
C ILE A 25 -10.81 -6.49 15.35
N PRO A 26 -10.31 -6.87 16.54
CA PRO A 26 -11.10 -7.04 17.76
C PRO A 26 -11.56 -5.70 18.36
N ARG A 27 -12.41 -5.00 17.62
CA ARG A 27 -12.99 -3.69 17.95
C ARG A 27 -14.41 -3.66 17.41
N PRO A 28 -15.44 -3.46 18.27
CA PRO A 28 -16.84 -3.47 17.83
C PRO A 28 -17.18 -2.49 16.70
N LYS A 29 -16.53 -1.31 16.68
CA LYS A 29 -16.68 -0.33 15.59
C LYS A 29 -16.14 -0.88 14.25
N SER A 30 -15.03 -1.61 14.28
CA SER A 30 -14.42 -2.21 13.10
C SER A 30 -15.31 -3.33 12.54
N TRP A 31 -15.84 -4.19 13.41
CA TRP A 31 -16.78 -5.23 13.02
C TRP A 31 -18.04 -4.66 12.36
N LYS A 32 -18.65 -3.64 12.97
CA LYS A 32 -19.82 -2.96 12.38
C LYS A 32 -19.53 -2.42 10.97
N SER A 33 -18.36 -1.80 10.79
CA SER A 33 -17.94 -1.26 9.48
C SER A 33 -17.75 -2.38 8.45
N HIS A 34 -17.00 -3.43 8.83
CA HIS A 34 -16.70 -4.57 7.96
C HIS A 34 -17.97 -5.34 7.55
N LEU A 35 -18.85 -5.67 8.51
CA LEU A 35 -20.07 -6.43 8.26
C LEU A 35 -21.10 -5.67 7.41
N ARG A 36 -21.07 -4.32 7.44
CA ARG A 36 -21.93 -3.48 6.59
C ARG A 36 -21.38 -3.28 5.18
N ALA A 37 -20.07 -3.41 5.00
CA ALA A 37 -19.41 -3.29 3.72
C ALA A 37 -19.68 -4.52 2.83
N LYS A 38 -19.35 -4.42 1.53
CA LYS A 38 -19.29 -5.61 0.66
C LYS A 38 -18.15 -6.52 1.16
N PRO A 39 -18.30 -7.85 1.13
CA PRO A 39 -19.41 -8.63 0.53
C PRO A 39 -20.63 -8.85 1.44
N HIS A 40 -20.57 -8.48 2.73
CA HIS A 40 -21.56 -8.90 3.74
C HIS A 40 -22.88 -8.12 3.74
N ARG A 41 -22.83 -6.78 3.69
CA ARG A 41 -24.02 -5.89 3.70
C ARG A 41 -25.06 -6.20 4.82
N MET A 42 -24.61 -6.72 5.97
CA MET A 42 -25.47 -7.14 7.08
C MET A 42 -26.13 -5.94 7.79
N ARG A 43 -27.39 -6.11 8.19
CA ARG A 43 -28.20 -5.07 8.86
C ARG A 43 -29.14 -5.71 9.91
N GLY A 44 -29.71 -4.87 10.76
CA GLY A 44 -30.72 -5.28 11.75
C GLY A 44 -30.21 -6.30 12.77
N ASP A 45 -31.05 -7.27 13.11
CA ASP A 45 -30.76 -8.30 14.11
C ASP A 45 -29.62 -9.25 13.71
N GLU A 46 -29.47 -9.56 12.41
CA GLU A 46 -28.38 -10.40 11.90
C GLU A 46 -27.01 -9.79 12.26
N LEU A 47 -26.87 -8.47 12.10
CA LEU A 47 -25.68 -7.73 12.48
C LEU A 47 -25.47 -7.72 14.00
N ARG A 48 -26.55 -7.53 14.77
CA ARG A 48 -26.49 -7.46 16.24
C ARG A 48 -26.04 -8.79 16.85
N LEU A 49 -26.69 -9.89 16.46
CA LEU A 49 -26.36 -11.24 16.92
C LEU A 49 -24.94 -11.66 16.53
N THR A 50 -24.50 -11.29 15.31
CA THR A 50 -23.13 -11.57 14.88
C THR A 50 -22.10 -10.83 15.72
N ILE A 51 -22.33 -9.55 16.04
CA ILE A 51 -21.43 -8.79 16.90
C ILE A 51 -21.39 -9.35 18.32
N GLU A 52 -22.54 -9.76 18.85
CA GLU A 52 -22.65 -10.40 20.16
C GLU A 52 -21.84 -11.71 20.20
N GLN A 53 -21.98 -12.54 19.17
CA GLN A 53 -21.18 -13.76 19.01
C GLN A 53 -19.68 -13.46 18.93
N LEU A 54 -19.27 -12.49 18.09
CA LEU A 54 -17.86 -12.09 17.96
C LEU A 54 -17.28 -11.56 19.28
N SER A 55 -18.10 -10.90 20.10
CA SER A 55 -17.72 -10.38 21.42
C SER A 55 -17.52 -11.48 22.46
N SER A 56 -18.15 -12.65 22.26
CA SER A 56 -18.01 -13.80 23.18
C SER A 56 -16.65 -14.49 23.08
N TYR A 57 -15.95 -14.35 21.95
CA TYR A 57 -14.65 -14.97 21.75
C TYR A 57 -13.54 -14.19 22.48
N PRO A 58 -12.58 -14.89 23.13
CA PRO A 58 -11.44 -14.24 23.76
C PRO A 58 -10.41 -13.87 22.69
N LEU A 59 -10.63 -12.75 22.00
CA LEU A 59 -9.80 -12.31 20.87
C LEU A 59 -8.57 -11.53 21.33
N ARG A 60 -7.42 -11.83 20.72
CA ARG A 60 -6.16 -11.15 21.02
C ARG A 60 -6.11 -9.77 20.34
N PRO A 61 -5.72 -8.68 21.05
CA PRO A 61 -5.57 -7.36 20.45
C PRO A 61 -4.43 -7.31 19.44
N VAL A 62 -4.48 -6.31 18.56
CA VAL A 62 -3.54 -6.15 17.44
C VAL A 62 -2.08 -6.06 17.91
N ASP A 63 -1.80 -5.37 19.00
CA ASP A 63 -0.45 -5.16 19.51
C ASP A 63 0.15 -6.48 20.05
N GLU A 64 -0.65 -7.27 20.73
CA GLU A 64 -0.25 -8.60 21.18
C GLU A 64 -0.03 -9.56 20.00
N LEU A 65 -0.81 -9.45 18.91
CA LEU A 65 -0.59 -10.29 17.72
C LEU A 65 0.76 -10.03 17.07
N ARG A 66 1.20 -8.76 17.05
CA ARG A 66 2.54 -8.37 16.57
C ARG A 66 3.64 -8.93 17.45
N GLN A 67 3.46 -8.85 18.76
CA GLN A 67 4.45 -9.30 19.74
C GLN A 67 4.47 -10.83 19.90
N TRP A 68 3.35 -11.50 19.61
CA TRP A 68 3.22 -12.95 19.72
C TRP A 68 4.17 -13.71 18.78
N ARG A 69 4.63 -13.07 17.70
CA ARG A 69 5.50 -13.70 16.70
C ARG A 69 6.83 -12.96 16.62
N VAL A 70 7.64 -13.11 17.67
CA VAL A 70 9.02 -12.61 17.74
C VAL A 70 9.89 -13.17 16.60
N ASP A 71 9.60 -14.38 16.12
CA ASP A 71 10.34 -15.04 15.05
C ASP A 71 9.46 -15.22 13.79
N ARG A 72 9.44 -14.20 12.92
CA ARG A 72 8.64 -14.20 11.67
C ARG A 72 9.16 -15.19 10.61
N LYS A 73 10.38 -15.70 10.79
CA LYS A 73 10.98 -16.70 9.89
C LYS A 73 10.44 -18.09 10.10
N ARG A 74 10.06 -18.43 11.34
CA ARG A 74 9.52 -19.75 11.66
C ARG A 74 8.21 -19.93 10.90
N PRO A 75 8.19 -20.85 9.92
CA PRO A 75 6.96 -21.17 9.24
C PRO A 75 5.90 -21.60 10.25
N CYS A 76 4.67 -21.16 10.05
CA CYS A 76 3.54 -21.68 10.80
C CYS A 76 2.59 -22.42 9.88
N ARG A 77 1.72 -23.22 10.50
CA ARG A 77 0.58 -23.80 9.78
C ARG A 77 -0.24 -22.67 9.16
N PRO A 78 -0.60 -22.77 7.87
CA PRO A 78 -1.50 -21.81 7.25
C PRO A 78 -2.80 -21.70 8.03
N ILE A 79 -3.23 -20.47 8.32
CA ILE A 79 -4.52 -20.22 8.97
C ILE A 79 -5.62 -20.41 7.92
N GLU A 80 -6.59 -21.26 8.24
CA GLU A 80 -7.70 -21.58 7.33
C GLU A 80 -8.54 -20.35 7.01
N GLY A 81 -8.80 -20.12 5.72
CA GLY A 81 -9.63 -19.01 5.24
C GLY A 81 -8.92 -17.66 5.12
N LEU A 82 -7.64 -17.55 5.47
CA LEU A 82 -6.83 -16.35 5.19
C LEU A 82 -6.19 -16.41 3.80
N THR A 83 -6.12 -15.24 3.16
CA THR A 83 -5.48 -15.10 1.85
C THR A 83 -3.99 -15.40 1.95
N VAL A 84 -3.51 -16.34 1.13
CA VAL A 84 -2.08 -16.64 0.97
C VAL A 84 -1.50 -15.76 -0.13
N TYR A 85 -0.34 -15.17 0.15
CA TYR A 85 0.41 -14.33 -0.77
C TYR A 85 1.75 -14.97 -1.07
N GLU A 86 2.26 -14.75 -2.28
CA GLU A 86 3.66 -14.98 -2.59
C GLU A 86 4.49 -13.77 -2.15
N GLY A 87 5.69 -14.03 -1.65
CA GLY A 87 6.63 -13.00 -1.26
C GLY A 87 8.01 -13.53 -0.97
N TYR A 88 8.79 -12.70 -0.31
CA TYR A 88 10.21 -12.90 -0.08
C TYR A 88 10.54 -12.63 1.38
N ILE A 89 11.44 -13.42 1.93
CA ILE A 89 11.98 -13.22 3.27
C ILE A 89 13.49 -13.07 3.23
N CYS A 90 14.01 -12.10 3.99
CA CYS A 90 15.44 -11.88 4.12
C CYS A 90 16.10 -13.08 4.80
N CYS A 91 17.17 -13.58 4.20
CA CYS A 91 17.96 -14.72 4.69
C CYS A 91 19.38 -14.32 5.08
N THR A 92 19.69 -13.01 5.07
CA THR A 92 21.04 -12.50 5.28
C THR A 92 21.54 -12.68 6.71
N ASP A 93 20.77 -12.21 7.70
CA ASP A 93 21.12 -12.31 9.12
C ASP A 93 20.09 -13.14 9.85
N ALA A 94 20.50 -13.93 10.86
CA ALA A 94 19.58 -14.75 11.65
C ALA A 94 18.49 -13.90 12.35
N GLU A 95 18.84 -12.70 12.80
CA GLU A 95 17.97 -11.80 13.56
C GLU A 95 17.04 -10.94 12.68
N CYS A 96 17.30 -10.85 11.38
CA CYS A 96 16.45 -10.07 10.48
C CYS A 96 15.16 -10.82 10.16
N ASP A 97 14.01 -10.27 10.55
CA ASP A 97 12.68 -10.87 10.36
C ASP A 97 11.90 -10.21 9.20
N TYR A 98 12.58 -9.41 8.37
CA TYR A 98 11.96 -8.67 7.29
C TYR A 98 11.42 -9.58 6.18
N CYS A 99 10.13 -9.40 5.86
CA CYS A 99 9.49 -10.05 4.73
C CYS A 99 8.57 -9.08 3.99
N THR A 100 8.44 -9.29 2.69
CA THR A 100 7.67 -8.42 1.79
C THR A 100 7.11 -9.25 0.64
N ARG A 101 6.01 -8.78 0.04
CA ARG A 101 5.46 -9.38 -1.18
C ARG A 101 6.19 -8.94 -2.46
N ARG A 102 6.86 -7.79 -2.39
CA ARG A 102 7.46 -7.12 -3.55
C ARG A 102 8.96 -7.27 -3.51
N ILE A 103 9.56 -7.75 -4.59
CA ILE A 103 11.00 -7.98 -4.68
C ILE A 103 11.78 -6.66 -4.65
N GLU A 104 11.20 -5.58 -5.20
CA GLU A 104 11.82 -4.25 -5.20
C GLU A 104 12.07 -3.76 -3.77
N LYS A 105 11.08 -3.95 -2.89
CA LYS A 105 11.23 -3.62 -1.46
C LYS A 105 12.26 -4.50 -0.75
N MET A 106 12.50 -5.71 -1.25
CA MET A 106 13.57 -6.55 -0.74
C MET A 106 14.93 -5.99 -1.16
N HIS A 107 15.06 -5.51 -2.40
CA HIS A 107 16.27 -4.84 -2.87
C HIS A 107 16.59 -3.60 -2.04
N ASP A 108 15.58 -2.77 -1.74
CA ASP A 108 15.73 -1.57 -0.90
C ASP A 108 16.10 -1.90 0.55
N HIS A 109 15.78 -3.11 1.00
CA HIS A 109 16.14 -3.58 2.34
C HIS A 109 17.58 -4.12 2.42
N MET A 110 18.17 -4.62 1.33
CA MET A 110 19.52 -5.20 1.33
C MET A 110 20.63 -4.26 1.86
N PRO A 111 20.60 -2.94 1.61
CA PRO A 111 21.55 -2.00 2.19
C PRO A 111 21.56 -1.99 3.73
N ALA A 112 20.47 -2.36 4.40
CA ALA A 112 20.44 -2.48 5.86
C ALA A 112 21.39 -3.56 6.40
N HIS A 113 21.78 -4.50 5.53
CA HIS A 113 22.77 -5.55 5.81
C HIS A 113 24.12 -5.29 5.14
N GLY A 114 24.34 -4.12 4.53
CA GLY A 114 25.55 -3.82 3.75
C GLY A 114 25.68 -4.63 2.46
N LYS A 115 24.58 -5.22 1.97
CA LYS A 115 24.56 -6.03 0.74
C LYS A 115 23.83 -5.31 -0.38
N ARG A 116 24.11 -5.71 -1.63
CA ARG A 116 23.41 -5.23 -2.83
C ARG A 116 22.63 -6.37 -3.47
N ALA A 117 21.50 -6.06 -4.10
CA ALA A 117 20.69 -7.06 -4.80
C ALA A 117 21.50 -7.84 -5.85
N SER A 118 22.47 -7.20 -6.50
CA SER A 118 23.38 -7.83 -7.48
C SER A 118 24.29 -8.90 -6.90
N GLN A 119 24.46 -8.97 -5.58
CA GLN A 119 25.23 -10.02 -4.90
C GLN A 119 24.40 -11.29 -4.66
N TYR A 120 23.12 -11.28 -5.05
CA TYR A 120 22.29 -12.48 -5.06
C TYR A 120 22.87 -13.50 -6.04
N THR A 121 23.09 -14.71 -5.55
CA THR A 121 23.44 -15.88 -6.36
C THR A 121 22.62 -17.05 -5.86
N ASP A 122 22.30 -18.00 -6.74
CA ASP A 122 21.51 -19.18 -6.36
C ASP A 122 22.21 -20.02 -5.27
N ASP A 123 23.54 -20.01 -5.25
CA ASP A 123 24.36 -20.69 -4.24
C ASP A 123 24.41 -19.93 -2.89
N ARG A 124 24.14 -18.62 -2.89
CA ARG A 124 24.11 -17.77 -1.70
C ARG A 124 22.92 -16.81 -1.73
N PRO A 125 21.70 -17.34 -1.57
CA PRO A 125 20.49 -16.53 -1.68
C PRO A 125 20.40 -15.55 -0.51
N LEU A 126 20.34 -14.25 -0.83
CA LEU A 126 20.16 -13.19 0.17
C LEU A 126 18.73 -13.11 0.69
N TRP A 127 17.78 -13.57 -0.11
CA TRP A 127 16.37 -13.75 0.21
C TRP A 127 15.87 -15.04 -0.44
N ARG A 128 14.76 -15.57 0.08
CA ARG A 128 14.07 -16.73 -0.52
C ARG A 128 12.63 -16.40 -0.81
N SER A 129 12.09 -16.96 -1.89
CA SER A 129 10.65 -16.97 -2.13
C SER A 129 9.94 -17.80 -1.06
N CYS A 130 8.83 -17.29 -0.55
CA CYS A 130 8.04 -17.95 0.49
C CYS A 130 6.56 -17.60 0.33
N ARG A 131 5.71 -18.41 0.97
CA ARG A 131 4.29 -18.11 1.10
C ARG A 131 4.09 -17.31 2.39
N LEU A 132 3.35 -16.22 2.29
CA LEU A 132 3.08 -15.28 3.36
C LEU A 132 1.59 -15.21 3.63
N GLN A 133 1.21 -15.08 4.90
CA GLN A 133 -0.12 -14.67 5.31
C GLN A 133 -0.02 -13.39 6.14
N THR A 134 -1.14 -12.69 6.30
CA THR A 134 -1.26 -11.56 7.20
C THR A 134 -2.63 -11.56 7.85
N TYR A 135 -2.71 -11.14 9.11
CA TYR A 135 -3.99 -11.04 9.81
C TYR A 135 -4.87 -9.94 9.23
N PHE A 136 -4.28 -8.77 8.92
CA PHE A 136 -5.03 -7.58 8.52
C PHE A 136 -4.47 -6.96 7.24
N THR A 137 -5.35 -6.54 6.34
CA THR A 137 -4.98 -5.87 5.08
C THR A 137 -5.02 -4.35 5.16
N ALA A 138 -5.51 -3.79 6.27
CA ALA A 138 -5.57 -2.35 6.48
C ALA A 138 -4.17 -1.73 6.55
N LYS A 139 -3.97 -0.57 5.92
CA LYS A 139 -2.70 0.15 5.93
C LYS A 139 -2.21 0.36 7.37
N GLY A 140 -0.94 0.06 7.62
CA GLY A 140 -0.33 0.18 8.93
C GLY A 140 -0.63 -0.98 9.89
N LEU A 141 -1.51 -1.92 9.53
CA LEU A 141 -1.79 -3.16 10.27
C LEU A 141 -1.28 -4.42 9.57
N ILE A 142 -0.82 -4.29 8.34
CA ILE A 142 -0.21 -5.37 7.57
C ILE A 142 1.05 -5.82 8.29
N ASP A 143 1.06 -7.10 8.64
CA ASP A 143 2.17 -7.79 9.28
C ASP A 143 2.25 -9.18 8.65
N TYR A 144 3.19 -9.36 7.71
CA TYR A 144 3.35 -10.61 6.97
C TYR A 144 4.13 -11.60 7.82
N PHE A 145 3.77 -12.87 7.71
CA PHE A 145 4.51 -13.96 8.32
C PHE A 145 4.57 -15.16 7.38
N VAL A 146 5.65 -15.92 7.48
CA VAL A 146 5.87 -17.12 6.65
C VAL A 146 4.96 -18.25 7.10
N ILE A 147 4.37 -18.92 6.12
CA ILE A 147 3.61 -20.15 6.33
C ILE A 147 4.36 -21.34 5.72
N ASP A 148 4.16 -22.51 6.30
CA ASP A 148 4.58 -23.77 5.70
C ASP A 148 3.82 -23.99 4.40
N ASP A 149 4.54 -24.37 3.35
CA ASP A 149 3.89 -24.97 2.19
C ASP A 149 3.65 -26.45 2.50
N PRO A 150 2.41 -26.94 2.49
CA PRO A 150 2.16 -28.39 2.65
C PRO A 150 2.83 -29.23 1.55
N SER A 151 3.35 -28.60 0.49
CA SER A 151 4.14 -29.24 -0.58
C SER A 151 5.64 -29.36 -0.27
N THR A 152 6.16 -28.57 0.68
CA THR A 152 7.59 -28.55 1.03
C THR A 152 7.80 -29.27 2.36
N SER A 153 7.69 -30.60 2.30
CA SER A 153 8.36 -31.43 3.29
C SER A 153 9.87 -31.17 3.19
N PRO A 154 10.60 -30.95 4.30
CA PRO A 154 12.04 -30.82 4.24
C PRO A 154 12.62 -32.16 3.77
N ARG A 155 13.03 -32.21 2.50
CA ARG A 155 13.87 -33.29 1.98
C ARG A 155 15.25 -33.17 2.63
N ILE A 156 15.36 -33.73 3.82
CA ILE A 156 16.64 -34.14 4.39
C ILE A 156 17.22 -35.16 3.41
N GLY A 157 18.45 -34.91 2.98
CA GLY A 157 19.08 -35.59 1.85
C GLY A 157 19.18 -37.11 1.99
N ALA A 158 18.97 -37.78 0.86
CA ALA A 158 19.57 -39.07 0.58
C ALA A 158 19.96 -39.09 -0.89
N ALA A 159 21.27 -39.11 -1.13
CA ALA A 159 21.88 -39.28 -2.43
C ALA A 159 21.82 -40.76 -2.87
N GLY A 160 21.68 -40.96 -4.18
CA GLY A 160 21.95 -42.21 -4.89
C GLY A 160 20.70 -43.07 -5.16
N ALA A 161 20.50 -43.69 -6.31
CA ALA A 161 21.21 -43.70 -7.60
C ALA A 161 20.33 -44.44 -8.62
N ALA A 162 20.55 -44.18 -9.92
CA ALA A 162 20.12 -44.93 -11.10
C ALA A 162 18.60 -45.01 -11.38
N GLY A 163 18.07 -44.77 -12.58
CA GLY A 163 18.65 -44.75 -13.92
C GLY A 163 17.73 -45.56 -14.83
N ALA A 164 17.01 -44.93 -15.77
CA ALA A 164 16.39 -45.62 -16.91
C ALA A 164 15.98 -44.61 -18.00
N VAL A 165 16.81 -44.62 -19.04
CA VAL A 165 16.67 -44.18 -20.43
C VAL A 165 15.27 -44.24 -21.06
N SER A 166 14.96 -43.26 -21.94
CA SER A 166 14.52 -43.44 -23.35
C SER A 166 14.25 -42.10 -24.04
N GLU A 167 15.07 -41.76 -25.04
CA GLU A 167 14.78 -40.84 -26.17
C GLU A 167 13.84 -41.54 -27.21
N PRO A 168 13.51 -40.95 -28.38
CA PRO A 168 12.85 -39.66 -28.73
C PRO A 168 11.60 -39.92 -29.63
N PRO A 169 10.97 -38.90 -30.27
CA PRO A 169 11.08 -38.85 -31.74
C PRO A 169 11.09 -37.44 -32.40
N THR A 170 12.04 -37.29 -33.34
CA THR A 170 12.02 -36.81 -34.74
C THR A 170 11.29 -35.50 -35.17
N PRO A 171 11.87 -34.75 -36.15
CA PRO A 171 11.54 -33.37 -36.49
C PRO A 171 10.57 -33.22 -37.68
N GLY A 172 9.85 -32.10 -37.74
CA GLY A 172 8.93 -31.75 -38.82
C GLY A 172 8.90 -30.23 -39.06
N SER A 173 9.26 -29.85 -40.28
CA SER A 173 9.56 -28.52 -40.81
C SER A 173 8.48 -27.41 -40.76
N SER A 174 9.00 -26.19 -40.96
CA SER A 174 8.39 -25.02 -41.64
C SER A 174 7.44 -24.16 -40.79
N LEU A 175 7.63 -22.84 -40.63
CA LEU A 175 8.18 -21.83 -41.54
C LEU A 175 8.98 -20.78 -40.76
N LEU A 176 10.23 -20.56 -41.17
CA LEU A 176 10.98 -19.35 -40.87
C LEU A 176 10.49 -18.25 -41.81
N ILE A 177 9.82 -17.24 -41.26
CA ILE A 177 9.85 -15.90 -41.84
C ILE A 177 10.65 -15.09 -40.83
N SER A 178 11.95 -14.99 -41.07
CA SER A 178 12.77 -13.94 -40.47
C SER A 178 12.55 -12.71 -41.34
N PRO A 179 11.84 -11.67 -40.87
CA PRO A 179 11.86 -10.40 -41.58
C PRO A 179 13.31 -9.90 -41.53
N SER A 180 13.77 -9.28 -42.60
CA SER A 180 15.10 -8.67 -42.58
C SER A 180 15.13 -7.66 -41.41
N SER A 181 16.20 -7.65 -40.61
CA SER A 181 16.33 -6.75 -39.43
C SER A 181 16.07 -5.27 -39.78
N GLN A 182 16.23 -4.89 -41.06
CA GLN A 182 15.93 -3.58 -41.60
C GLN A 182 14.42 -3.29 -41.74
N GLU A 183 13.61 -4.28 -42.09
CA GLU A 183 12.14 -4.16 -42.16
C GLU A 183 11.53 -4.12 -40.76
N GLU A 184 12.05 -4.89 -39.81
CA GLU A 184 11.64 -4.81 -38.40
C GLU A 184 11.96 -3.44 -37.80
N GLY A 185 13.15 -2.88 -38.10
CA GLY A 185 13.54 -1.54 -37.65
C GLY A 185 12.56 -0.45 -38.10
N LYS A 186 12.07 -0.53 -39.34
CA LYS A 186 11.05 0.39 -39.87
C LYS A 186 9.70 0.24 -39.14
N LEU A 187 9.29 -0.99 -38.85
CA LEU A 187 8.06 -1.23 -38.08
C LEU A 187 8.14 -0.65 -36.66
N PHE A 188 9.31 -0.70 -36.01
CA PHE A 188 9.51 -0.08 -34.70
C PHE A 188 9.53 1.46 -34.77
N GLU A 189 10.11 2.03 -35.82
CA GLU A 189 10.09 3.49 -36.05
C GLU A 189 8.67 4.00 -36.31
N ASP A 190 7.90 3.31 -37.15
CA ASP A 190 6.50 3.63 -37.42
C ASP A 190 5.65 3.51 -36.14
N LEU A 191 5.83 2.42 -35.37
CA LEU A 191 5.13 2.25 -34.08
C LEU A 191 5.49 3.36 -33.07
N LYS A 192 6.75 3.80 -33.04
CA LYS A 192 7.19 4.91 -32.18
C LYS A 192 6.54 6.22 -32.62
N ALA A 193 6.44 6.47 -33.93
CA ALA A 193 5.75 7.63 -34.46
C ALA A 193 4.25 7.62 -34.10
N ASP A 194 3.60 6.46 -34.19
CA ASP A 194 2.20 6.28 -33.81
C ASP A 194 1.95 6.51 -32.32
N ILE A 195 2.83 6.02 -31.43
CA ILE A 195 2.73 6.27 -29.99
C ILE A 195 2.86 7.76 -29.68
N ILE A 196 3.83 8.42 -30.33
CA ILE A 196 4.02 9.87 -30.15
C ILE A 196 2.78 10.62 -30.65
N GLN A 197 2.24 10.26 -31.81
CA GLN A 197 1.05 10.91 -32.35
C GLN A 197 -0.18 10.69 -31.46
N ALA A 198 -0.40 9.46 -31.00
CA ALA A 198 -1.48 9.14 -30.07
C ALA A 198 -1.37 9.92 -28.75
N SER A 199 -0.15 10.16 -28.26
CA SER A 199 0.07 10.96 -27.06
C SER A 199 -0.32 12.44 -27.27
N ARG A 200 0.04 13.03 -28.43
CA ARG A 200 -0.37 14.39 -28.80
C ARG A 200 -1.88 14.51 -29.00
N ASP A 201 -2.49 13.54 -29.69
CA ASP A 201 -3.93 13.52 -29.92
C ASP A 201 -4.70 13.39 -28.60
N LEU A 202 -4.14 12.66 -27.62
CA LEU A 202 -4.71 12.54 -26.27
C LEU A 202 -4.59 13.86 -25.51
N GLU A 203 -3.43 14.53 -25.57
CA GLU A 203 -3.23 15.83 -24.93
C GLU A 203 -4.11 16.93 -25.54
N GLU A 204 -4.27 16.95 -26.87
CA GLU A 204 -5.17 17.87 -27.56
C GLU A 204 -6.63 17.65 -27.13
N LYS A 205 -7.07 16.39 -27.03
CA LYS A 205 -8.43 16.06 -26.56
C LYS A 205 -8.61 16.36 -25.07
N ALA A 206 -7.60 16.10 -24.24
CA ALA A 206 -7.63 16.36 -22.80
C ALA A 206 -7.59 17.87 -22.48
N SER A 207 -7.06 18.70 -23.37
CA SER A 207 -7.09 20.16 -23.26
C SER A 207 -8.49 20.74 -23.41
N ILE A 208 -9.45 19.97 -23.95
CA ILE A 208 -10.85 20.38 -24.10
C ILE A 208 -11.66 19.80 -22.94
N VAL A 209 -12.41 20.65 -22.23
CA VAL A 209 -13.31 20.19 -21.17
C VAL A 209 -14.48 19.41 -21.78
N GLU A 210 -14.41 18.08 -21.72
CA GLU A 210 -15.51 17.21 -22.17
C GLU A 210 -16.78 17.40 -21.32
N GLY A 211 -17.93 17.08 -21.93
CA GLY A 211 -19.23 17.10 -21.26
C GLY A 211 -19.27 16.16 -20.06
N ILE A 212 -19.69 16.69 -18.91
CA ILE A 212 -19.82 15.94 -17.67
C ILE A 212 -21.16 15.20 -17.66
N ASP A 213 -21.27 14.16 -18.48
CA ASP A 213 -22.37 13.21 -18.37
C ASP A 213 -21.89 12.10 -17.39
N GLU A 214 -22.20 12.29 -16.09
CA GLU A 214 -21.89 11.42 -14.92
C GLU A 214 -20.53 11.59 -14.18
N SER A 215 -19.92 12.78 -14.14
CA SER A 215 -18.63 13.02 -13.44
C SER A 215 -18.77 13.42 -11.96
N ARG A 216 -17.64 13.40 -11.23
CA ARG A 216 -17.50 13.70 -9.79
C ARG A 216 -18.11 15.06 -9.37
N ALA A 217 -18.28 16.00 -10.30
CA ALA A 217 -18.89 17.30 -10.08
C ALA A 217 -20.39 17.20 -9.71
N ASP A 218 -21.12 16.21 -10.26
CA ASP A 218 -22.53 15.94 -9.95
C ASP A 218 -22.74 15.41 -8.52
N ARG A 219 -21.65 15.13 -7.80
CA ARG A 219 -21.65 14.71 -6.40
C ARG A 219 -21.43 15.87 -5.43
N VAL A 220 -21.17 17.08 -5.94
CA VAL A 220 -20.88 18.28 -5.15
C VAL A 220 -22.05 19.27 -5.30
N PRO A 221 -22.97 19.35 -4.32
CA PRO A 221 -24.25 20.08 -4.49
C PRO A 221 -24.13 21.55 -4.88
N TRP A 222 -23.11 22.27 -4.39
CA TRP A 222 -22.93 23.69 -4.73
C TRP A 222 -22.42 23.90 -6.16
N LEU A 223 -21.65 22.94 -6.69
CA LEU A 223 -21.12 23.01 -8.05
C LEU A 223 -22.21 22.74 -9.11
N ILE A 224 -23.19 21.90 -8.75
CA ILE A 224 -24.43 21.70 -9.52
C ILE A 224 -25.26 22.99 -9.54
N HIS A 225 -25.43 23.62 -8.37
CA HIS A 225 -26.29 24.80 -8.23
C HIS A 225 -25.77 26.03 -9.01
N THR A 226 -24.47 26.13 -9.23
CA THR A 226 -23.83 27.25 -9.93
C THR A 226 -23.80 27.10 -11.44
N GLY A 227 -24.15 25.93 -11.99
CA GLY A 227 -24.10 25.68 -13.44
C GLY A 227 -22.69 25.73 -14.04
N PHE A 228 -21.66 25.80 -13.20
CA PHE A 228 -20.26 25.94 -13.56
C PHE A 228 -19.76 24.86 -14.55
N PRO A 229 -20.13 23.56 -14.40
CA PRO A 229 -19.79 22.53 -15.39
C PRO A 229 -20.29 22.82 -16.81
N THR A 230 -21.49 23.41 -16.94
CA THR A 230 -22.10 23.71 -18.24
C THR A 230 -21.39 24.87 -18.94
N HIS A 231 -20.89 25.85 -18.18
CA HIS A 231 -20.20 27.02 -18.72
C HIS A 231 -18.78 26.74 -19.20
N LEU A 232 -18.13 25.69 -18.69
CA LEU A 232 -16.79 25.31 -19.10
C LEU A 232 -16.77 24.25 -20.21
N ARG A 233 -17.89 23.57 -20.47
CA ARG A 233 -17.99 22.51 -21.49
C ARG A 233 -17.54 23.01 -22.85
N GLY A 234 -16.54 22.34 -23.43
CA GLY A 234 -16.01 22.61 -24.76
C GLY A 234 -14.98 23.76 -24.84
N LEU A 235 -14.71 24.46 -23.72
CA LEU A 235 -13.61 25.42 -23.66
C LEU A 235 -12.27 24.69 -23.56
N ARG A 236 -11.22 25.29 -24.13
CA ARG A 236 -9.84 24.81 -23.94
C ARG A 236 -9.27 25.36 -22.64
N ASP A 237 -8.41 24.59 -21.99
CA ASP A 237 -7.71 25.04 -20.78
C ASP A 237 -6.95 26.34 -21.01
N THR A 238 -6.31 26.51 -22.17
CA THR A 238 -5.60 27.76 -22.52
C THR A 238 -6.52 28.96 -22.60
N GLU A 239 -7.77 28.78 -23.07
CA GLU A 239 -8.76 29.86 -23.15
C GLU A 239 -9.23 30.25 -21.74
N ILE A 240 -9.46 29.25 -20.88
CA ILE A 240 -9.80 29.45 -19.48
C ILE A 240 -8.67 30.20 -18.77
N LEU A 241 -7.41 29.74 -18.91
CA LEU A 241 -6.23 30.39 -18.33
C LEU A 241 -6.07 31.84 -18.82
N SER A 242 -6.28 32.08 -20.11
CA SER A 242 -6.15 33.42 -20.70
C SER A 242 -7.21 34.40 -20.20
N SER A 243 -8.39 33.92 -19.81
CA SER A 243 -9.51 34.77 -19.38
C SER A 243 -9.26 35.51 -18.06
N TYR A 244 -8.38 34.96 -17.21
CA TYR A 244 -8.03 35.56 -15.92
C TYR A 244 -6.53 35.87 -15.78
N ALA A 245 -5.74 35.61 -16.82
CA ALA A 245 -4.34 36.02 -16.86
C ALA A 245 -4.26 37.55 -16.90
N LEU A 246 -3.72 38.15 -15.84
CA LEU A 246 -3.44 39.58 -15.81
C LEU A 246 -2.31 39.90 -16.80
N PRO A 247 -2.38 41.04 -17.52
CA PRO A 247 -1.24 41.51 -18.31
C PRO A 247 0.00 41.59 -17.42
N ARG A 248 1.15 41.11 -17.91
CA ARG A 248 2.43 41.37 -17.24
C ARG A 248 2.61 42.89 -17.17
N SER A 249 2.83 43.42 -15.96
CA SER A 249 3.14 44.84 -15.77
C SER A 249 4.38 45.15 -16.59
N ILE A 250 4.21 45.94 -17.65
CA ILE A 250 5.33 46.53 -18.34
C ILE A 250 5.78 47.68 -17.42
N ASP A 251 6.82 47.46 -16.64
CA ASP A 251 7.47 48.57 -15.94
C ASP A 251 8.20 49.37 -17.04
N PRO A 252 7.75 50.61 -17.35
CA PRO A 252 8.39 51.40 -18.37
C PRO A 252 9.52 52.14 -17.67
N LEU A 253 10.72 51.58 -17.66
CA LEU A 253 12.03 52.24 -17.49
C LEU A 253 13.05 51.12 -17.16
N ASP A 254 13.77 50.62 -18.17
CA ASP A 254 15.25 50.57 -18.17
C ASP A 254 15.73 49.82 -19.42
N ASP A 255 15.89 50.60 -20.47
CA ASP A 255 16.69 50.39 -21.65
C ASP A 255 18.18 50.32 -21.26
N GLY A 256 18.66 49.13 -20.90
CA GLY A 256 20.07 48.87 -20.58
C GLY A 256 20.60 47.61 -21.25
N ILE A 257 21.33 47.79 -22.35
CA ILE A 257 22.20 46.78 -22.97
C ILE A 257 23.14 46.17 -21.92
N CYS A 258 23.22 44.84 -21.82
CA CYS A 258 24.44 44.07 -21.52
C CYS A 258 24.25 42.62 -22.02
N SER A 259 25.01 42.28 -23.06
CA SER A 259 25.31 40.93 -23.53
C SER A 259 26.36 40.24 -22.64
N GLU A 260 26.59 38.95 -22.94
CA GLU A 260 27.71 38.08 -22.50
C GLU A 260 27.43 37.35 -21.17
N ASP A 261 27.10 36.06 -21.27
CA ASP A 261 28.04 34.92 -21.15
C ASP A 261 28.32 34.65 -19.68
N ASP A 262 27.77 33.54 -19.16
CA ASP A 262 28.44 32.72 -18.15
C ASP A 262 27.84 31.31 -18.21
N GLU A 263 28.75 30.37 -18.52
CA GLU A 263 28.59 28.94 -18.34
C GLU A 263 28.47 28.66 -16.84
N ASP A 264 27.49 27.86 -16.41
CA ASP A 264 27.55 27.22 -15.09
C ASP A 264 27.23 25.73 -15.22
N ASP A 265 28.32 24.97 -15.12
CA ASP A 265 28.36 23.56 -14.70
C ASP A 265 27.70 23.41 -13.33
N ASP A 266 26.63 22.62 -13.23
CA ASP A 266 26.12 22.14 -11.95
C ASP A 266 26.07 20.60 -11.97
N ASP A 267 27.21 20.01 -11.64
CA ASP A 267 27.31 18.62 -11.21
C ASP A 267 27.99 18.60 -9.83
N HIS A 268 27.22 18.61 -8.73
CA HIS A 268 27.66 18.04 -7.46
C HIS A 268 26.54 17.77 -6.45
N ASN A 269 26.30 16.47 -6.24
CA ASN A 269 26.14 15.77 -4.96
C ASN A 269 25.25 16.41 -3.88
N ASP A 270 23.99 15.95 -3.83
CA ASP A 270 23.24 15.87 -2.57
C ASP A 270 23.51 14.51 -1.92
N ASP A 271 24.46 14.49 -0.97
CA ASP A 271 24.48 13.47 0.07
C ASP A 271 24.67 14.13 1.44
N GLU A 272 24.01 13.50 2.40
CA GLU A 272 24.10 13.69 3.84
C GLU A 272 23.27 14.81 4.51
N ASN A 273 22.63 14.62 5.67
CA ASN A 273 22.09 13.50 6.44
C ASN A 273 21.76 14.08 7.84
N LYS A 274 20.58 13.72 8.35
CA LYS A 274 20.16 13.65 9.76
C LYS A 274 20.02 14.91 10.63
N GLY A 275 18.88 14.92 11.32
CA GLY A 275 18.65 15.67 12.56
C GLY A 275 17.29 15.38 13.18
N ASP A 276 17.10 14.15 13.66
CA ASP A 276 16.02 13.75 14.59
C ASP A 276 16.08 14.58 15.90
N GLY A 277 14.94 14.79 16.56
CA GLY A 277 14.90 15.47 17.85
C GLY A 277 13.52 15.79 18.39
N THR A 278 12.80 14.75 18.81
CA THR A 278 11.59 14.77 19.66
C THR A 278 11.57 15.81 20.79
N GLY A 279 10.40 16.40 21.09
CA GLY A 279 10.17 17.14 22.33
C GLY A 279 8.70 17.51 22.56
N ARG A 280 8.10 16.97 23.63
CA ARG A 280 6.68 17.08 23.99
C ARG A 280 6.40 18.33 24.84
N ALA A 281 5.12 18.73 24.81
CA ALA A 281 4.33 19.36 25.88
C ALA A 281 4.58 20.84 26.24
N ALA A 282 3.52 21.65 26.11
CA ALA A 282 2.97 22.45 27.21
C ALA A 282 1.57 22.97 26.81
N THR A 283 0.58 22.60 27.60
CA THR A 283 -0.76 23.19 27.64
C THR A 283 -0.68 24.57 28.28
N ASP A 284 -1.15 25.60 27.59
CA ASP A 284 -1.30 26.94 28.17
C ASP A 284 -2.44 26.96 29.19
N LEU A 285 -2.05 27.26 30.44
CA LEU A 285 -2.92 27.58 31.56
C LEU A 285 -3.36 29.05 31.44
N LEU A 286 -4.60 29.26 31.02
CA LEU A 286 -5.30 30.51 31.25
C LEU A 286 -5.66 30.63 32.72
N LYS A 287 -5.10 31.68 33.32
CA LYS A 287 -5.26 32.14 34.69
C LYS A 287 -6.54 32.96 34.76
N ASP A 288 -7.53 32.51 35.52
CA ASP A 288 -8.59 33.38 36.00
C ASP A 288 -8.81 33.17 37.51
N SER A 289 -8.74 34.28 38.23
CA SER A 289 -8.82 34.40 39.68
C SER A 289 -10.26 34.78 40.04
N SER A 290 -10.93 33.96 40.86
CA SER A 290 -12.05 34.36 41.74
C SER A 290 -12.31 33.21 42.71
N GLN A 291 -11.83 33.25 43.95
CA GLN A 291 -12.42 33.95 45.11
C GLN A 291 -13.80 33.41 45.49
N GLU A 292 -13.84 32.47 46.46
CA GLU A 292 -14.86 32.31 47.51
C GLU A 292 -14.24 31.45 48.64
N ARG A 293 -13.95 32.02 49.81
CA ARG A 293 -14.79 32.01 51.03
C ARG A 293 -15.15 30.60 51.51
N GLY A 294 -14.38 30.11 52.49
CA GLY A 294 -14.84 29.07 53.41
C GLY A 294 -15.89 29.59 54.39
N PRO A 295 -16.64 28.68 55.02
CA PRO A 295 -16.50 28.62 56.48
C PRO A 295 -16.47 27.20 57.05
N LEU A 296 -15.66 27.07 58.11
CA LEU A 296 -15.89 26.41 59.39
C LEU A 296 -16.97 25.31 59.45
N GLN A 297 -16.55 24.10 59.88
CA GLN A 297 -17.03 23.55 61.15
C GLN A 297 -16.09 22.46 61.68
N VAL A 298 -15.77 22.64 62.96
CA VAL A 298 -14.92 21.82 63.82
C VAL A 298 -15.84 20.94 64.66
N LEU A 299 -15.50 19.64 64.73
CA LEU A 299 -15.69 18.65 65.81
C LEU A 299 -17.01 18.66 66.60
N ASP A 300 -17.63 17.49 66.78
CA ASP A 300 -17.37 16.68 67.98
C ASP A 300 -18.40 15.53 68.14
N GLN A 301 -18.00 14.51 68.90
CA GLN A 301 -18.82 13.53 69.62
C GLN A 301 -19.59 12.46 68.81
N SER A 302 -19.22 11.19 69.01
CA SER A 302 -19.88 10.33 70.02
C SER A 302 -19.53 8.86 69.82
N GLU A 303 -19.32 8.20 70.96
CA GLU A 303 -18.98 6.80 71.17
C GLU A 303 -20.07 5.82 70.72
N LEU A 304 -19.65 4.67 70.16
CA LEU A 304 -20.02 3.27 70.49
C LEU A 304 -19.74 2.33 69.30
#